data_AF-A0A285JKH9-F1
#
_entry.id   AF-A0A285JKH9-F1
#
_cell.length_a   1.000
_cell.length_b   1.000
_cell.length_c   1.000
_cell.angle_alpha   90.00
_cell.angle_beta   90.00
_cell.angle_gamma   90.00
#
_symmetry.space_group_name_H-M   'P 1'
#
loop_
_entity.id
_entity.type
_entity.pdbx_description
1 polymer ?
#
loop_
_entity_poly.entity_id
_entity_poly.type
_entity_poly.pdbx_seq_one_letter_code
_entity_poly.pdbx_strand_id
1 'polypeptide(L)'
;MFGRRARALPDLCTELADAVIRLDERASTKSFRAVVGQAQKSSTEDLSAGLVRLTPAIEQVALGNGGQLASLVAALIEIGGDPLPVLGVLADRVAGGLELAAQFAAVADELGDDVAPPSGATEYRVLRERVVRASGIAPEEAGEVVQAWFTVNAWIPSLLLPLQQKNARLSLPHRDRLTAATTAVGDRIEDAPWLHGLLLVLDDEPLLVLHRETGRAYDLKISGIGDNFQLHTLLAATLIGPERLPGTAPRPAWVAAATNGELMPEGGIQGQFNLTDATGAWIWNEGRPAGIPLLGDHRVVVLDPPAYHRSWNLGRSYPLMLPEMVVTRTLPGDEAAEWARRVAPPAHFGGSAPA
;
A
#
# COMPACT_ATOMS: atom_id res chain seq x y z
N MET A 1 -12.04 -21.30 -46.69
CA MET A 1 -10.94 -20.84 -45.81
C MET A 1 -11.61 -20.33 -44.53
N PHE A 2 -11.78 -21.21 -43.54
CA PHE A 2 -12.46 -20.87 -42.29
C PHE A 2 -11.52 -19.96 -41.47
N GLY A 3 -11.94 -18.71 -41.24
CA GLY A 3 -11.17 -17.76 -40.46
C GLY A 3 -10.95 -18.30 -39.04
N ARG A 4 -9.68 -18.40 -38.61
CA ARG A 4 -9.36 -18.72 -37.22
C ARG A 4 -10.00 -17.65 -36.34
N ARG A 5 -10.99 -18.05 -35.53
CA ARG A 5 -11.59 -17.17 -34.52
C ARG A 5 -10.46 -16.63 -33.65
N ALA A 6 -10.44 -15.33 -33.38
CA ALA A 6 -9.47 -14.75 -32.45
C ALA A 6 -9.62 -15.48 -31.10
N ARG A 7 -8.49 -15.91 -30.52
CA ARG A 7 -8.49 -16.62 -29.24
C ARG A 7 -8.87 -15.64 -28.13
N ALA A 8 -9.72 -16.10 -27.21
CA ALA A 8 -10.12 -15.30 -26.05
C ALA A 8 -8.94 -15.17 -25.08
N LEU A 9 -8.92 -14.11 -24.29
CA LEU A 9 -7.83 -13.84 -23.34
C LEU A 9 -7.64 -14.98 -22.31
N PRO A 10 -8.70 -15.57 -21.71
CA PRO A 10 -8.52 -16.66 -20.75
C PRO A 10 -7.81 -17.89 -21.33
N ASP A 11 -8.03 -18.20 -22.61
CA ASP A 11 -7.35 -19.31 -23.28
C ASP A 11 -5.86 -19.01 -23.44
N LEU A 12 -5.50 -17.77 -23.80
CA LEU A 12 -4.11 -17.33 -23.91
C LEU A 12 -3.40 -17.34 -22.55
N CYS A 13 -4.09 -16.96 -21.47
CA CYS A 13 -3.58 -17.06 -20.11
C CYS A 13 -3.35 -18.51 -19.68
N THR A 14 -4.25 -19.43 -20.05
CA THR A 14 -4.08 -20.87 -19.81
C THR A 14 -2.84 -21.39 -20.54
N GLU A 15 -2.68 -21.06 -21.83
CA GLU A 15 -1.50 -21.44 -22.61
C GLU A 15 -0.20 -20.88 -22.02
N LEU A 16 -0.23 -19.66 -21.48
CA LEU A 16 0.91 -19.06 -20.79
C LEU A 16 1.23 -19.82 -19.50
N ALA A 17 0.23 -20.06 -18.65
CA ALA A 17 0.41 -20.75 -17.38
C ALA A 17 1.03 -22.13 -17.58
N ASP A 18 0.46 -22.90 -18.51
CA ASP A 18 0.97 -24.20 -18.94
C ASP A 18 2.42 -24.18 -19.40
N ALA A 19 2.79 -23.18 -20.21
CA ALA A 19 4.16 -23.03 -20.71
C ALA A 19 5.15 -22.67 -19.61
N VAL A 20 4.75 -21.81 -18.66
CA VAL A 20 5.56 -21.46 -17.48
C VAL A 20 5.78 -22.70 -16.61
N ILE A 21 4.74 -23.46 -16.30
CA ILE A 21 4.83 -24.67 -15.47
C ILE A 21 5.74 -25.72 -16.11
N ARG A 22 5.69 -25.87 -17.45
CA ARG A 22 6.55 -26.80 -18.19
C ARG A 22 7.98 -26.28 -18.45
N LEU A 23 8.29 -25.05 -18.00
CA LEU A 23 9.56 -24.36 -18.27
C LEU A 23 9.89 -24.26 -19.77
N ASP A 24 8.87 -24.10 -20.63
CA ASP A 24 9.04 -23.90 -22.07
C ASP A 24 9.15 -22.41 -22.40
N GLU A 25 10.38 -21.90 -22.43
CA GLU A 25 10.70 -20.48 -22.65
C GLU A 25 10.13 -19.94 -23.98
N ARG A 26 10.15 -20.75 -25.03
CA ARG A 26 9.68 -20.31 -26.35
C ARG A 26 8.16 -20.20 -26.37
N ALA A 27 7.47 -21.19 -25.79
CA ALA A 27 6.02 -21.15 -25.67
C ALA A 27 5.56 -20.04 -24.72
N SER A 28 6.23 -19.86 -23.57
CA SER A 28 5.89 -18.83 -22.59
C SER A 28 6.05 -17.43 -23.17
N THR A 29 7.17 -17.15 -23.84
CA THR A 29 7.41 -15.87 -24.53
C THR A 29 6.35 -15.57 -25.58
N LYS A 30 5.97 -16.58 -26.37
CA LYS A 30 4.94 -16.45 -27.42
C LYS A 30 3.57 -16.16 -26.80
N SER A 31 3.17 -16.93 -25.79
CA SER A 31 1.87 -16.78 -25.11
C SER A 31 1.80 -15.45 -24.36
N PHE A 32 2.87 -15.04 -23.69
CA PHE A 32 2.97 -13.75 -23.01
C PHE A 32 2.68 -12.58 -23.96
N ARG A 33 3.36 -12.54 -25.13
CA ARG A 33 3.10 -11.50 -26.14
C ARG A 33 1.67 -11.54 -26.67
N ALA A 34 1.08 -12.73 -26.77
CA ALA A 34 -0.31 -12.87 -27.20
C ALA A 34 -1.29 -12.32 -26.15
N VAL A 35 -1.07 -12.59 -24.86
CA VAL A 35 -1.86 -12.03 -23.76
C VAL A 35 -1.77 -10.51 -23.78
N VAL A 36 -0.56 -9.94 -23.80
CA VAL A 36 -0.35 -8.48 -23.86
C VAL A 36 -1.07 -7.85 -25.07
N GLY A 37 -0.96 -8.46 -26.25
CA GLY A 37 -1.61 -7.96 -27.48
C GLY A 37 -3.14 -8.05 -27.50
N GLN A 38 -3.73 -8.86 -26.61
CA GLN A 38 -5.17 -9.08 -26.51
C GLN A 38 -5.80 -8.36 -25.30
N ALA A 39 -5.03 -8.10 -24.25
CA ALA A 39 -5.47 -7.53 -22.98
C ALA A 39 -6.32 -6.25 -23.17
N GLN A 40 -5.80 -5.27 -23.92
CA GLN A 40 -6.47 -3.98 -24.18
C GLN A 40 -7.79 -4.07 -24.96
N LYS A 41 -8.10 -5.23 -25.56
CA LYS A 41 -9.32 -5.45 -26.36
C LYS A 41 -10.33 -6.33 -25.64
N SER A 42 -9.99 -6.81 -24.45
CA SER A 42 -10.78 -7.78 -23.70
C SER A 42 -11.73 -7.06 -22.76
N SER A 43 -12.85 -7.69 -22.43
CA SER A 43 -13.76 -7.19 -21.40
C SER A 43 -13.13 -7.36 -20.00
N THR A 44 -13.66 -6.63 -19.01
CA THR A 44 -13.27 -6.82 -17.59
C THR A 44 -13.55 -8.24 -17.10
N GLU A 45 -14.59 -8.89 -17.62
CA GLU A 45 -14.90 -10.30 -17.35
C GLU A 45 -13.80 -11.23 -17.91
N ASP A 46 -13.38 -11.03 -19.16
CA ASP A 46 -12.29 -11.80 -19.77
C ASP A 46 -10.95 -11.57 -19.07
N LEU A 47 -10.67 -10.33 -18.64
CA LEU A 47 -9.48 -9.98 -17.85
C LEU A 47 -9.47 -10.74 -16.51
N SER A 48 -10.59 -10.70 -15.79
CA SER A 48 -10.76 -11.39 -14.50
C SER A 48 -10.66 -12.91 -14.65
N ALA A 49 -11.32 -13.47 -15.66
CA ALA A 49 -11.20 -14.89 -15.98
C ALA A 49 -9.76 -15.26 -16.37
N GLY A 50 -9.06 -14.40 -17.11
CA GLY A 50 -7.65 -14.57 -17.46
C GLY A 50 -6.74 -14.61 -16.24
N LEU A 51 -6.95 -13.74 -15.25
CA LEU A 51 -6.21 -13.75 -13.98
C LEU A 51 -6.34 -15.10 -13.27
N VAL A 52 -7.56 -15.63 -13.16
CA VAL A 52 -7.81 -16.96 -12.56
C VAL A 52 -7.05 -18.06 -13.29
N ARG A 53 -6.90 -17.97 -14.63
CA ARG A 53 -6.13 -18.96 -15.41
C ARG A 53 -4.63 -18.89 -15.17
N LEU A 54 -4.10 -17.77 -14.69
CA LEU A 54 -2.68 -17.62 -14.37
C LEU A 54 -2.30 -18.17 -12.99
N THR A 55 -3.26 -18.35 -12.07
CA THR A 55 -3.02 -18.80 -10.69
C THR A 55 -2.06 -19.98 -10.57
N PRO A 56 -2.23 -21.11 -11.30
CA PRO A 56 -1.34 -22.26 -11.14
C PRO A 56 0.11 -21.97 -11.48
N ALA A 57 0.37 -21.05 -12.41
CA ALA A 57 1.72 -20.64 -12.76
C ALA A 57 2.32 -19.65 -11.74
N ILE A 58 1.50 -18.76 -11.17
CA ILE A 58 1.93 -17.84 -10.10
C ILE A 58 2.36 -18.64 -8.86
N GLU A 59 1.60 -19.69 -8.51
CA GLU A 59 1.90 -20.57 -7.39
C GLU A 59 3.22 -21.33 -7.56
N GLN A 60 3.49 -21.84 -8.76
CA GLN A 60 4.60 -22.78 -9.01
C GLN A 60 5.88 -22.14 -9.53
N VAL A 61 5.81 -20.95 -10.15
CA VAL A 61 7.00 -20.32 -10.72
C VAL A 61 7.98 -19.92 -9.62
N ALA A 62 9.26 -20.26 -9.79
CA ALA A 62 10.31 -19.78 -8.89
C ALA A 62 10.31 -18.24 -8.84
N LEU A 63 10.52 -17.66 -7.65
CA LEU A 63 10.47 -16.20 -7.46
C LEU A 63 11.38 -15.46 -8.46
N GLY A 64 12.60 -15.99 -8.67
CA GLY A 64 13.58 -15.44 -9.59
C GLY A 64 13.11 -15.35 -11.06
N ASN A 65 12.18 -16.21 -11.46
CA ASN A 65 11.67 -16.29 -12.84
C ASN A 65 10.26 -15.69 -13.00
N GLY A 66 9.57 -15.39 -11.89
CA GLY A 66 8.16 -14.99 -11.93
C GLY A 66 7.90 -13.49 -12.02
N GLY A 67 8.93 -12.64 -11.99
CA GLY A 67 8.76 -11.18 -12.03
C GLY A 67 7.93 -10.68 -13.23
N GLN A 68 8.16 -11.22 -14.43
CA GLN A 68 7.37 -10.88 -15.62
C GLN A 68 5.90 -11.34 -15.49
N LEU A 69 5.65 -12.48 -14.87
CA LEU A 69 4.31 -12.99 -14.64
C LEU A 69 3.56 -12.11 -13.61
N ALA A 70 4.24 -11.69 -12.54
CA ALA A 70 3.69 -10.76 -11.55
C ALA A 70 3.36 -9.39 -12.18
N SER A 71 4.25 -8.86 -13.03
CA SER A 71 4.01 -7.62 -13.77
C SER A 71 2.83 -7.73 -14.74
N LEU A 72 2.68 -8.88 -15.42
CA LEU A 72 1.52 -9.12 -16.27
C LEU A 72 0.21 -9.13 -15.47
N VAL A 73 0.20 -9.79 -14.31
CA VAL A 73 -0.96 -9.81 -13.41
C VAL A 73 -1.33 -8.40 -12.98
N ALA A 74 -0.35 -7.59 -12.55
CA ALA A 74 -0.56 -6.19 -12.21
C ALA A 74 -1.16 -5.40 -13.39
N ALA A 75 -0.62 -5.57 -14.60
CA ALA A 75 -1.11 -4.89 -15.79
C ALA A 75 -2.55 -5.29 -16.17
N LEU A 76 -2.95 -6.56 -15.98
CA LEU A 76 -4.33 -7.00 -16.21
C LEU A 76 -5.31 -6.39 -15.21
N ILE A 77 -4.89 -6.24 -13.95
CA ILE A 77 -5.67 -5.57 -12.91
C ILE A 77 -5.81 -4.08 -13.21
N GLU A 78 -4.75 -3.44 -13.69
CA GLU A 78 -4.71 -2.00 -14.01
C GLU A 78 -5.75 -1.61 -15.05
N ILE A 79 -5.95 -2.48 -16.04
CA ILE A 79 -6.93 -2.26 -17.13
C ILE A 79 -8.32 -2.80 -16.82
N GLY A 80 -8.58 -3.23 -15.58
CA GLY A 80 -9.93 -3.53 -15.07
C GLY A 80 -10.23 -4.99 -14.73
N GLY A 81 -9.22 -5.87 -14.67
CA GLY A 81 -9.40 -7.21 -14.10
C GLY A 81 -9.63 -7.17 -12.58
N ASP A 82 -10.55 -8.01 -12.09
CA ASP A 82 -10.80 -8.15 -10.65
C ASP A 82 -9.62 -8.87 -9.96
N PRO A 83 -8.95 -8.23 -9.00
CA PRO A 83 -7.83 -8.85 -8.30
C PRO A 83 -8.25 -9.90 -7.27
N LEU A 84 -9.50 -9.88 -6.79
CA LEU A 84 -9.92 -10.71 -5.66
C LEU A 84 -9.67 -12.22 -5.85
N PRO A 85 -9.95 -12.83 -7.03
CA PRO A 85 -9.72 -14.25 -7.23
C PRO A 85 -8.25 -14.69 -7.17
N VAL A 86 -7.30 -13.77 -7.37
CA VAL A 86 -5.86 -14.05 -7.35
C VAL A 86 -5.14 -13.44 -6.14
N LEU A 87 -5.84 -12.65 -5.32
CA LEU A 87 -5.23 -11.90 -4.22
C LEU A 87 -4.53 -12.82 -3.21
N GLY A 88 -5.10 -14.00 -2.93
CA GLY A 88 -4.52 -14.96 -2.00
C GLY A 88 -3.17 -15.48 -2.44
N VAL A 89 -3.06 -15.97 -3.68
CA VAL A 89 -1.77 -16.45 -4.21
C VAL A 89 -0.74 -15.30 -4.26
N LEU A 90 -1.13 -14.09 -4.66
CA LEU A 90 -0.21 -12.96 -4.71
C LEU A 90 0.30 -12.58 -3.31
N ALA A 91 -0.59 -12.57 -2.32
CA ALA A 91 -0.23 -12.34 -0.92
C ALA A 91 0.79 -13.37 -0.42
N ASP A 92 0.58 -14.64 -0.71
CA ASP A 92 1.50 -15.71 -0.31
C ASP A 92 2.86 -15.60 -1.00
N ARG A 93 2.88 -15.32 -2.31
CA ARG A 93 4.13 -15.18 -3.07
C ARG A 93 4.94 -13.98 -2.61
N VAL A 94 4.30 -12.83 -2.41
CA VAL A 94 4.98 -11.61 -1.95
C VAL A 94 5.45 -11.77 -0.51
N ALA A 95 4.62 -12.33 0.38
CA ALA A 95 5.02 -12.58 1.77
C ALA A 95 6.24 -13.51 1.84
N GLY A 96 6.20 -14.66 1.15
CA GLY A 96 7.32 -15.60 1.12
C GLY A 96 8.58 -15.01 0.50
N GLY A 97 8.43 -14.22 -0.57
CA GLY A 97 9.57 -13.52 -1.17
C GLY A 97 10.19 -12.47 -0.25
N LEU A 98 9.37 -11.71 0.48
CA LEU A 98 9.86 -10.72 1.44
C LEU A 98 10.53 -11.38 2.65
N GLU A 99 9.98 -12.48 3.15
CA GLU A 99 10.58 -13.27 4.23
C GLU A 99 11.96 -13.81 3.84
N LEU A 100 12.08 -14.40 2.63
CA LEU A 100 13.37 -14.85 2.10
C LEU A 100 14.33 -13.69 1.86
N ALA A 101 13.85 -12.55 1.34
CA ALA A 101 14.67 -11.35 1.17
C ALA A 101 15.15 -10.80 2.53
N ALA A 102 14.34 -10.86 3.58
CA ALA A 102 14.76 -10.45 4.93
C ALA A 102 15.91 -11.31 5.46
N GLN A 103 15.92 -12.61 5.14
CA GLN A 103 17.06 -13.49 5.47
C GLN A 103 18.35 -13.05 4.76
N PHE A 104 18.27 -12.65 3.48
CA PHE A 104 19.42 -12.07 2.78
C PHE A 104 19.86 -10.77 3.43
N ALA A 105 18.90 -9.89 3.77
CA ALA A 105 19.17 -8.63 4.44
C ALA A 105 19.98 -8.84 5.72
N ALA A 106 19.62 -9.84 6.54
CA ALA A 106 20.31 -10.13 7.80
C ALA A 106 21.81 -10.42 7.64
N VAL A 107 22.26 -10.85 6.46
CA VAL A 107 23.69 -11.12 6.16
C VAL A 107 24.29 -10.16 5.12
N ALA A 108 23.52 -9.20 4.60
CA ALA A 108 23.97 -8.31 3.53
C ALA A 108 25.25 -7.54 3.92
N ASP A 109 25.32 -7.05 5.16
CA ASP A 109 26.46 -6.29 5.66
C ASP A 109 27.74 -7.16 5.73
N GLU A 110 27.61 -8.47 6.02
CA GLU A 110 28.73 -9.42 5.99
C GLU A 110 29.17 -9.78 4.56
N LEU A 111 28.25 -9.69 3.60
CA LEU A 111 28.54 -9.87 2.18
C LEU A 111 29.17 -8.61 1.56
N GLY A 112 29.05 -7.45 2.22
CA GLY A 112 29.56 -6.15 1.78
C GLY A 112 28.55 -5.35 0.97
N ASP A 113 28.70 -4.01 1.00
CA ASP A 113 27.66 -3.04 0.61
C ASP A 113 27.22 -3.08 -0.87
N ASP A 114 28.01 -3.70 -1.77
CA ASP A 114 27.78 -3.70 -3.22
C ASP A 114 27.52 -5.11 -3.79
N VAL A 115 26.66 -5.91 -3.14
CA VAL A 115 26.25 -7.19 -3.76
C VAL A 115 25.34 -6.93 -4.95
N ALA A 116 25.93 -6.89 -6.14
CA ALA A 116 25.20 -6.76 -7.39
C ALA A 116 24.37 -8.04 -7.72
N PRO A 117 23.25 -7.89 -8.47
CA PRO A 117 22.52 -9.02 -9.00
C PRO A 117 23.43 -9.90 -9.86
N PRO A 118 23.42 -11.24 -9.69
CA PRO A 118 24.27 -12.13 -10.48
C PRO A 118 23.83 -12.12 -11.95
N SER A 119 24.79 -11.93 -12.86
CA SER A 119 24.55 -11.86 -14.31
C SER A 119 24.56 -13.23 -15.00
N GLY A 120 24.98 -14.29 -14.30
CA GLY A 120 25.04 -15.65 -14.82
C GLY A 120 25.19 -16.72 -13.75
N ALA A 121 25.14 -17.99 -14.18
CA ALA A 121 25.11 -19.14 -13.29
C ALA A 121 26.35 -19.27 -12.38
N THR A 122 27.53 -18.85 -12.86
CA THR A 122 28.77 -18.87 -12.06
C THR A 122 28.72 -17.86 -10.93
N GLU A 123 28.36 -16.61 -11.21
CA GLU A 123 28.22 -15.55 -10.20
C GLU A 123 27.13 -15.91 -9.19
N TYR A 124 26.00 -16.43 -9.66
CA TYR A 124 24.93 -16.93 -8.79
C TYR A 124 25.42 -18.03 -7.84
N ARG A 125 26.19 -19.00 -8.34
CA ARG A 125 26.76 -20.08 -7.50
C ARG A 125 27.71 -19.52 -6.44
N VAL A 126 28.61 -18.62 -6.83
CA VAL A 126 29.55 -17.98 -5.91
C VAL A 126 28.81 -17.19 -4.83
N LEU A 127 27.80 -16.42 -5.21
CA LEU A 127 27.01 -15.64 -4.25
C LEU A 127 26.23 -16.55 -3.29
N ARG A 128 25.61 -17.62 -3.81
CA ARG A 128 24.94 -18.63 -2.98
C ARG A 128 25.90 -19.26 -1.95
N GLU A 129 27.12 -19.62 -2.35
CA GLU A 129 28.13 -20.16 -1.43
C GLU A 129 28.57 -19.14 -0.37
N ARG A 130 28.63 -17.85 -0.72
CA ARG A 130 28.89 -16.78 0.24
C ARG A 130 27.75 -16.63 1.25
N VAL A 131 26.50 -16.66 0.80
CA VAL A 131 25.31 -16.64 1.68
C VAL A 131 25.35 -17.83 2.64
N VAL A 132 25.57 -19.06 2.16
CA VAL A 132 25.69 -20.26 3.01
C VAL A 132 26.75 -20.08 4.10
N ARG A 133 27.92 -19.52 3.76
CA ARG A 133 29.00 -19.29 4.73
C ARG A 133 28.67 -18.21 5.76
N ALA A 134 27.94 -17.16 5.37
CA ALA A 134 27.59 -16.05 6.24
C ALA A 134 26.42 -16.39 7.18
N SER A 135 25.38 -17.06 6.66
CA SER A 135 24.14 -17.31 7.40
C SER A 135 24.05 -18.69 8.06
N GLY A 136 24.83 -19.68 7.58
CA GLY A 136 24.66 -21.08 7.97
C GLY A 136 23.39 -21.75 7.41
N ILE A 137 22.66 -21.07 6.52
CA ILE A 137 21.48 -21.61 5.84
C ILE A 137 21.87 -22.78 4.93
N ALA A 138 20.99 -23.77 4.80
CA ALA A 138 21.21 -24.91 3.92
C ALA A 138 21.46 -24.45 2.47
N PRO A 139 22.36 -25.11 1.71
CA PRO A 139 22.62 -24.70 0.34
C PRO A 139 21.37 -24.57 -0.52
N GLU A 140 20.41 -25.49 -0.40
CA GLU A 140 19.16 -25.50 -1.17
C GLU A 140 18.36 -24.21 -0.95
N GLU A 141 18.18 -23.81 0.32
CA GLU A 141 17.44 -22.61 0.72
C GLU A 141 18.20 -21.32 0.37
N ALA A 142 19.53 -21.32 0.46
CA ALA A 142 20.36 -20.16 0.09
C ALA A 142 20.14 -19.72 -1.38
N GLY A 143 19.77 -20.66 -2.25
CA GLY A 143 19.41 -20.32 -3.63
C GLY A 143 18.14 -19.48 -3.73
N GLU A 144 17.13 -19.81 -2.94
CA GLU A 144 15.85 -19.10 -2.88
C GLU A 144 15.99 -17.73 -2.23
N VAL A 145 16.78 -17.64 -1.15
CA VAL A 145 17.14 -16.39 -0.47
C VAL A 145 17.79 -15.39 -1.43
N VAL A 146 18.80 -15.83 -2.21
CA VAL A 146 19.44 -14.98 -3.23
C VAL A 146 18.45 -14.55 -4.31
N GLN A 147 17.63 -15.48 -4.82
CA GLN A 147 16.64 -15.14 -5.85
C GLN A 147 15.63 -14.12 -5.34
N ALA A 148 15.09 -14.33 -4.14
CA ALA A 148 14.10 -13.46 -3.54
C ALA A 148 14.63 -12.05 -3.35
N TRP A 149 15.83 -11.88 -2.80
CA TRP A 149 16.46 -10.58 -2.62
C TRP A 149 16.49 -9.73 -3.89
N PHE A 150 16.89 -10.31 -5.03
CA PHE A 150 17.02 -9.58 -6.28
C PHE A 150 15.73 -9.47 -7.11
N THR A 151 14.67 -10.20 -6.76
CA THR A 151 13.48 -10.27 -7.60
C THR A 151 12.17 -9.93 -6.91
N VAL A 152 12.10 -9.95 -5.57
CA VAL A 152 10.87 -9.67 -4.83
C VAL A 152 10.31 -8.29 -5.16
N ASN A 153 11.16 -7.30 -5.48
CA ASN A 153 10.70 -5.97 -5.88
C ASN A 153 9.80 -6.03 -7.12
N ALA A 154 10.07 -6.92 -8.09
CA ALA A 154 9.20 -7.09 -9.26
C ALA A 154 7.85 -7.77 -8.94
N TRP A 155 7.72 -8.39 -7.76
CA TRP A 155 6.47 -8.99 -7.30
C TRP A 155 5.59 -8.00 -6.52
N ILE A 156 6.18 -7.06 -5.79
CA ILE A 156 5.45 -6.11 -4.93
C ILE A 156 4.35 -5.31 -5.67
N PRO A 157 4.56 -4.80 -6.91
CA PRO A 157 3.52 -4.12 -7.67
C PRO A 157 2.23 -4.92 -7.86
N SER A 158 2.31 -6.25 -7.87
CA SER A 158 1.13 -7.13 -7.96
C SER A 158 0.19 -7.03 -6.75
N LEU A 159 0.66 -6.47 -5.62
CA LEU A 159 -0.18 -6.11 -4.47
C LEU A 159 -0.38 -4.60 -4.32
N LEU A 160 0.58 -3.75 -4.70
CA LEU A 160 0.43 -2.28 -4.57
C LEU A 160 -0.81 -1.76 -5.30
N LEU A 161 -1.08 -2.28 -6.49
CA LEU A 161 -2.20 -1.84 -7.29
C LEU A 161 -3.55 -2.33 -6.72
N PRO A 162 -3.77 -3.64 -6.45
CA PRO A 162 -4.99 -4.11 -5.80
C PRO A 162 -5.29 -3.40 -4.49
N LEU A 163 -4.28 -3.20 -3.64
CA LEU A 163 -4.49 -2.67 -2.29
C LEU A 163 -4.82 -1.17 -2.28
N GLN A 164 -4.85 -0.49 -3.42
CA GLN A 164 -5.49 0.84 -3.50
C GLN A 164 -7.02 0.75 -3.54
N GLN A 165 -7.59 -0.42 -3.81
CA GLN A 165 -9.02 -0.69 -3.75
C GLN A 165 -9.44 -1.17 -2.34
N LYS A 166 -10.52 -0.59 -1.79
CA LYS A 166 -11.03 -0.91 -0.45
C LYS A 166 -11.42 -2.38 -0.30
N ASN A 167 -12.12 -2.95 -1.29
CA ASN A 167 -12.51 -4.37 -1.30
C ASN A 167 -11.31 -5.32 -1.21
N ALA A 168 -10.21 -5.03 -1.91
CA ALA A 168 -8.99 -5.82 -1.86
C ALA A 168 -8.29 -5.70 -0.50
N ARG A 169 -8.20 -4.49 0.09
CA ARG A 169 -7.65 -4.32 1.44
C ARG A 169 -8.45 -5.09 2.50
N LEU A 170 -9.78 -5.06 2.41
CA LEU A 170 -10.66 -5.80 3.33
C LEU A 170 -10.58 -7.32 3.13
N SER A 171 -10.28 -7.77 1.90
CA SER A 171 -10.21 -9.20 1.56
C SER A 171 -8.80 -9.79 1.60
N LEU A 172 -7.77 -8.98 1.88
CA LEU A 172 -6.37 -9.39 1.84
C LEU A 172 -6.09 -10.44 2.92
N PRO A 173 -5.74 -11.70 2.54
CA PRO A 173 -5.28 -12.66 3.51
C PRO A 173 -3.85 -12.35 3.96
N HIS A 174 -3.44 -12.91 5.09
CA HIS A 174 -2.06 -12.83 5.59
C HIS A 174 -1.52 -11.40 5.81
N ARG A 175 -2.40 -10.42 6.10
CA ARG A 175 -2.00 -9.01 6.35
C ARG A 175 -0.91 -8.89 7.43
N ASP A 176 -1.02 -9.62 8.53
CA ASP A 176 -0.03 -9.57 9.62
C ASP A 176 1.35 -10.11 9.18
N ARG A 177 1.34 -11.20 8.39
CA ARG A 177 2.55 -11.80 7.81
C ARG A 177 3.23 -10.83 6.84
N LEU A 178 2.47 -10.21 5.94
CA LEU A 178 2.97 -9.19 5.01
C LEU A 178 3.50 -7.96 5.75
N THR A 179 2.82 -7.52 6.81
CA THR A 179 3.26 -6.39 7.64
C THR A 179 4.61 -6.70 8.29
N ALA A 180 4.73 -7.87 8.93
CA ALA A 180 5.98 -8.31 9.54
C ALA A 180 7.11 -8.43 8.51
N ALA A 181 6.84 -9.02 7.34
CA ALA A 181 7.84 -9.21 6.29
C ALA A 181 8.31 -7.88 5.68
N THR A 182 7.40 -6.93 5.42
CA THR A 182 7.76 -5.58 4.95
C THR A 182 8.56 -4.80 5.99
N THR A 183 8.21 -4.92 7.28
CA THR A 183 9.01 -4.33 8.38
C THR A 183 10.40 -4.94 8.46
N ALA A 184 10.53 -6.26 8.28
CA ALA A 184 11.81 -6.96 8.39
C ALA A 184 12.81 -6.58 7.28
N VAL A 185 12.33 -6.32 6.06
CA VAL A 185 13.20 -5.83 4.96
C VAL A 185 13.46 -4.32 5.05
N GLY A 186 12.53 -3.55 5.61
CA GLY A 186 12.63 -2.09 5.70
C GLY A 186 12.85 -1.43 4.34
N ASP A 187 13.72 -0.43 4.31
CA ASP A 187 14.04 0.36 3.09
C ASP A 187 15.06 -0.33 2.17
N ARG A 188 15.48 -1.56 2.49
CA ARG A 188 16.45 -2.30 1.67
C ARG A 188 15.83 -2.88 0.38
N ILE A 189 14.51 -2.95 0.33
CA ILE A 189 13.74 -3.28 -0.88
C ILE A 189 12.90 -2.06 -1.24
N GLU A 190 13.15 -1.48 -2.42
CA GLU A 190 12.62 -0.19 -2.85
C GLU A 190 11.10 -0.04 -2.66
N ASP A 191 10.31 -1.04 -3.06
CA ASP A 191 8.85 -0.97 -3.01
C ASP A 191 8.24 -1.45 -1.67
N ALA A 192 9.03 -2.00 -0.76
CA ALA A 192 8.52 -2.54 0.50
C ALA A 192 7.88 -1.48 1.43
N PRO A 193 8.44 -0.26 1.57
CA PRO A 193 7.81 0.81 2.35
C PRO A 193 6.44 1.23 1.81
N TRP A 194 6.25 1.21 0.48
CA TRP A 194 4.97 1.52 -0.17
C TRP A 194 3.91 0.46 0.12
N LEU A 195 4.30 -0.82 0.12
CA LEU A 195 3.41 -1.92 0.49
C LEU A 195 3.07 -1.87 1.97
N HIS A 196 4.08 -1.67 2.84
CA HIS A 196 3.88 -1.48 4.28
C HIS A 196 2.90 -0.34 4.56
N GLY A 197 3.08 0.76 3.84
CA GLY A 197 2.07 1.77 3.50
C GLY A 197 0.62 1.33 3.50
N LEU A 198 0.26 0.63 2.43
CA LEU A 198 -1.10 0.17 2.16
C LEU A 198 -1.60 -0.83 3.20
N LEU A 199 -0.72 -1.63 3.80
CA LEU A 199 -1.07 -2.57 4.88
C LEU A 199 -1.49 -1.86 6.17
N LEU A 200 -1.06 -0.60 6.38
CA LEU A 200 -1.48 0.23 7.51
C LEU A 200 -2.65 1.16 7.18
N VAL A 201 -3.18 1.16 5.96
CA VAL A 201 -4.37 1.93 5.63
C VAL A 201 -5.57 1.36 6.37
N LEU A 202 -6.33 2.26 7.00
CA LEU A 202 -7.56 1.96 7.73
C LEU A 202 -8.76 2.05 6.79
N ASP A 203 -9.72 1.13 6.96
CA ASP A 203 -10.99 1.09 6.25
C ASP A 203 -12.13 0.91 7.25
N ASP A 204 -13.21 1.65 7.04
CA ASP A 204 -14.38 1.74 7.93
C ASP A 204 -14.05 2.07 9.40
N GLU A 205 -12.93 2.77 9.64
CA GLU A 205 -12.43 3.06 10.98
C GLU A 205 -13.24 4.20 11.65
N PRO A 206 -13.72 4.01 12.89
CA PRO A 206 -14.28 5.08 13.69
C PRO A 206 -13.21 6.08 14.15
N LEU A 207 -13.46 7.36 13.91
CA LEU A 207 -12.58 8.46 14.29
C LEU A 207 -13.38 9.51 15.06
N LEU A 208 -12.97 9.82 16.28
CA LEU A 208 -13.53 10.94 17.04
C LEU A 208 -12.69 12.19 16.77
N VAL A 209 -13.35 13.29 16.40
CA VAL A 209 -12.68 14.58 16.18
C VAL A 209 -13.23 15.62 17.14
N LEU A 210 -12.37 16.26 17.93
CA LEU A 210 -12.73 17.31 18.88
C LEU A 210 -12.08 18.63 18.49
N HIS A 211 -12.87 19.70 18.34
CA HIS A 211 -12.35 21.05 18.11
C HIS A 211 -12.29 21.82 19.43
N ARG A 212 -11.07 22.02 19.95
CA ARG A 212 -10.86 22.49 21.33
C ARG A 212 -11.45 23.87 21.58
N GLU A 213 -11.30 24.79 20.64
CA GLU A 213 -11.74 26.18 20.78
C GLU A 213 -13.27 26.31 20.89
N THR A 214 -14.03 25.51 20.14
CA THR A 214 -15.50 25.57 20.16
C THR A 214 -16.13 24.53 21.09
N GLY A 215 -15.35 23.58 21.61
CA GLY A 215 -15.86 22.44 22.38
C GLY A 215 -16.75 21.49 21.58
N ARG A 216 -16.78 21.58 20.25
CA ARG A 216 -17.58 20.68 19.39
C ARG A 216 -16.83 19.38 19.14
N ALA A 217 -17.54 18.27 19.09
CA ALA A 217 -17.00 16.97 18.74
C ALA A 217 -17.87 16.25 17.70
N TYR A 218 -17.24 15.38 16.91
CA TYR A 218 -17.87 14.66 15.81
C TYR A 218 -17.39 13.21 15.79
N ASP A 219 -18.32 12.29 15.59
CA ASP A 219 -18.00 10.92 15.17
C ASP A 219 -17.87 10.92 13.65
N LEU A 220 -16.76 10.40 13.17
CA LEU A 220 -16.47 10.19 11.76
C LEU A 220 -16.22 8.70 11.49
N LYS A 221 -16.42 8.31 10.24
CA LYS A 221 -15.89 7.07 9.68
C LYS A 221 -14.93 7.40 8.55
N ILE A 222 -13.73 6.84 8.59
CA ILE A 222 -12.70 7.05 7.57
C ILE A 222 -12.35 5.77 6.81
N SER A 223 -11.95 5.91 5.55
CA SER A 223 -11.36 4.81 4.77
C SER A 223 -10.35 5.36 3.77
N GLY A 224 -9.31 4.60 3.45
CA GLY A 224 -8.44 4.93 2.32
C GLY A 224 -7.67 6.24 2.45
N ILE A 225 -7.19 6.58 3.65
CA ILE A 225 -6.33 7.75 3.91
C ILE A 225 -4.90 7.26 4.15
N GLY A 226 -3.96 7.65 3.29
CA GLY A 226 -2.61 7.11 3.25
C GLY A 226 -1.67 7.67 4.32
N ASP A 227 -1.77 8.97 4.59
CA ASP A 227 -0.90 9.68 5.52
C ASP A 227 -1.65 10.82 6.23
N ASN A 228 -0.97 11.45 7.19
CA ASN A 228 -1.58 12.55 7.95
C ASN A 228 -1.64 13.84 7.14
N PHE A 229 -0.83 14.05 6.09
CA PHE A 229 -1.00 15.19 5.17
C PHE A 229 -2.38 15.17 4.50
N GLN A 230 -2.79 14.00 4.00
CA GLN A 230 -4.12 13.78 3.42
C GLN A 230 -5.20 13.93 4.49
N LEU A 231 -5.03 13.34 5.68
CA LEU A 231 -5.96 13.46 6.81
C LEU A 231 -6.25 14.93 7.17
N HIS A 232 -5.20 15.74 7.30
CA HIS A 232 -5.30 17.18 7.59
C HIS A 232 -6.20 17.89 6.57
N THR A 233 -5.98 17.64 5.28
CA THR A 233 -6.72 18.27 4.19
C THR A 233 -8.20 17.88 4.23
N LEU A 234 -8.48 16.59 4.41
CA LEU A 234 -9.83 16.04 4.42
C LEU A 234 -10.62 16.46 5.67
N LEU A 235 -9.98 16.53 6.84
CA LEU A 235 -10.62 17.04 8.07
C LEU A 235 -11.07 18.49 7.89
N ALA A 236 -10.21 19.35 7.33
CA ALA A 236 -10.55 20.73 7.04
C ALA A 236 -11.70 20.84 6.03
N ALA A 237 -11.64 20.06 4.94
CA ALA A 237 -12.68 20.05 3.91
C ALA A 237 -14.02 19.58 4.45
N THR A 238 -13.99 18.64 5.40
CA THR A 238 -15.20 18.05 5.98
C THR A 238 -15.79 18.94 7.07
N LEU A 239 -14.98 19.53 7.93
CA LEU A 239 -15.47 20.14 9.18
C LEU A 239 -15.57 21.66 9.15
N ILE A 240 -14.87 22.37 8.24
CA ILE A 240 -15.00 23.84 8.16
C ILE A 240 -16.24 24.21 7.34
N GLY A 241 -17.15 24.98 7.93
CA GLY A 241 -18.34 25.47 7.24
C GLY A 241 -19.40 26.06 8.17
N PRO A 242 -20.44 26.71 7.61
CA PRO A 242 -21.43 27.49 8.37
C PRO A 242 -22.13 26.70 9.49
N GLU A 243 -22.34 25.40 9.29
CA GLU A 243 -23.05 24.53 10.24
C GLU A 243 -22.12 23.72 11.15
N ARG A 244 -20.79 23.83 10.97
CA ARG A 244 -19.79 22.96 11.64
C ARG A 244 -18.73 23.78 12.38
N LEU A 245 -17.53 23.93 11.84
CA LEU A 245 -16.45 24.66 12.49
C LEU A 245 -16.17 25.99 11.78
N PRO A 246 -15.82 27.05 12.54
CA PRO A 246 -15.29 28.27 11.95
C PRO A 246 -13.95 27.99 11.28
N GLY A 247 -13.56 28.83 10.32
CA GLY A 247 -12.26 28.76 9.66
C GLY A 247 -12.32 29.06 8.16
N THR A 248 -11.17 28.97 7.52
CA THR A 248 -11.05 29.10 6.07
C THR A 248 -11.13 27.73 5.42
N ALA A 249 -12.17 27.48 4.63
CA ALA A 249 -12.31 26.23 3.92
C ALA A 249 -11.13 26.01 2.94
N PRO A 250 -10.63 24.77 2.78
CA PRO A 250 -9.56 24.48 1.83
C PRO A 250 -10.03 24.76 0.40
N ARG A 251 -9.08 25.15 -0.47
CA ARG A 251 -9.38 25.39 -1.89
C ARG A 251 -9.86 24.10 -2.56
N PRO A 252 -10.80 24.15 -3.52
CA PRO A 252 -11.28 22.95 -4.22
C PRO A 252 -10.16 22.10 -4.84
N ALA A 253 -9.11 22.74 -5.37
CA ALA A 253 -7.94 22.02 -5.93
C ALA A 253 -7.17 21.21 -4.88
N TRP A 254 -7.12 21.65 -3.62
CA TRP A 254 -6.48 20.92 -2.53
C TRP A 254 -7.31 19.69 -2.14
N VAL A 255 -8.63 19.84 -2.09
CA VAL A 255 -9.56 18.72 -1.84
C VAL A 255 -9.48 17.71 -2.97
N ALA A 256 -9.43 18.18 -4.23
CA ALA A 256 -9.24 17.31 -5.39
C ALA A 256 -7.92 16.54 -5.30
N ALA A 257 -6.81 17.21 -4.95
CA ALA A 257 -5.51 16.56 -4.76
C ALA A 257 -5.52 15.49 -3.67
N ALA A 258 -6.25 15.74 -2.57
CA ALA A 258 -6.41 14.79 -1.49
C ALA A 258 -7.44 13.67 -1.77
N THR A 259 -8.16 13.70 -2.89
CA THR A 259 -9.21 12.73 -3.24
C THR A 259 -8.93 12.05 -4.58
N ASN A 260 -9.34 12.64 -5.70
CA ASN A 260 -9.36 11.98 -7.02
C ASN A 260 -8.86 12.86 -8.18
N GLY A 261 -8.34 14.05 -7.90
CA GLY A 261 -7.84 14.99 -8.89
C GLY A 261 -6.32 14.99 -9.02
N GLU A 262 -5.80 16.05 -9.63
CA GLU A 262 -4.38 16.33 -9.79
C GLU A 262 -3.64 16.27 -8.45
N LEU A 263 -2.55 15.50 -8.38
CA LEU A 263 -1.87 15.17 -7.13
C LEU A 263 -1.18 16.38 -6.49
N MET A 264 -0.69 17.30 -7.32
CA MET A 264 0.12 18.44 -6.93
C MET A 264 -0.52 19.75 -7.40
N PRO A 265 -1.40 20.36 -6.58
CA PRO A 265 -2.03 21.62 -6.96
C PRO A 265 -1.02 22.77 -6.97
N GLU A 266 -1.24 23.74 -7.85
CA GLU A 266 -0.41 24.95 -7.94
C GLU A 266 -0.36 25.70 -6.60
N GLY A 267 0.85 26.09 -6.18
CA GLY A 267 1.09 26.79 -4.92
C GLY A 267 1.01 25.91 -3.66
N GLY A 268 0.88 24.58 -3.83
CA GLY A 268 0.79 23.62 -2.73
C GLY A 268 -0.52 23.73 -1.94
N ILE A 269 -0.62 22.91 -0.89
CA ILE A 269 -1.73 22.81 0.04
C ILE A 269 -1.35 23.49 1.36
N GLN A 270 -2.29 24.19 1.99
CA GLN A 270 -2.08 24.83 3.30
C GLN A 270 -2.92 24.15 4.38
N GLY A 271 -2.28 23.85 5.52
CA GLY A 271 -2.95 23.28 6.68
C GLY A 271 -3.84 24.29 7.41
N GLN A 272 -5.01 23.84 7.86
CA GLN A 272 -6.00 24.68 8.59
C GLN A 272 -6.03 24.43 10.10
N PHE A 273 -5.45 23.31 10.55
CA PHE A 273 -5.45 22.89 11.95
C PHE A 273 -4.06 22.40 12.37
N ASN A 274 -3.77 22.55 13.66
CA ASN A 274 -2.84 21.66 14.36
C ASN A 274 -3.61 20.41 14.79
N LEU A 275 -3.02 19.23 14.63
CA LEU A 275 -3.60 17.97 15.10
C LEU A 275 -2.80 17.42 16.28
N THR A 276 -3.50 17.08 17.36
CA THR A 276 -2.96 16.31 18.48
C THR A 276 -3.81 15.09 18.76
N ASP A 277 -3.24 14.07 19.39
CA ASP A 277 -4.00 12.90 19.85
C ASP A 277 -4.63 13.16 21.24
N ALA A 278 -5.33 12.17 21.79
CA ALA A 278 -5.94 12.28 23.12
C ALA A 278 -4.92 12.54 24.25
N THR A 279 -3.65 12.16 24.08
CA THR A 279 -2.58 12.40 25.05
C THR A 279 -1.95 13.78 24.92
N GLY A 280 -2.40 14.57 23.94
CA GLY A 280 -1.83 15.89 23.63
C GLY A 280 -0.55 15.81 22.80
N ALA A 281 -0.13 14.61 22.39
CA ALA A 281 1.02 14.43 21.52
C ALA A 281 0.69 14.88 20.10
N TRP A 282 1.71 15.34 19.39
CA TRP A 282 1.55 15.85 18.03
C TRP A 282 1.28 14.71 17.05
N ILE A 283 0.23 14.87 16.25
CA ILE A 283 0.00 14.02 15.08
C ILE A 283 0.83 14.62 13.94
N TRP A 284 2.02 14.08 13.73
CA TRP A 284 2.95 14.53 12.69
C TRP A 284 2.43 14.15 11.30
N ASN A 285 2.66 15.03 10.31
CA ASN A 285 2.15 14.86 8.96
C ASN A 285 2.77 13.63 8.26
N GLU A 286 4.04 13.35 8.56
CA GLU A 286 4.82 12.21 8.09
C GLU A 286 4.30 10.87 8.64
N GLY A 287 3.51 10.92 9.72
CA GLY A 287 2.84 9.78 10.29
C GLY A 287 1.63 9.33 9.47
N ARG A 288 0.94 8.32 10.01
CA ARG A 288 -0.26 7.72 9.41
C ARG A 288 -1.43 7.72 10.39
N PRO A 289 -2.68 7.68 9.89
CA PRO A 289 -3.85 7.54 10.76
C PRO A 289 -3.77 6.33 11.71
N ALA A 290 -3.23 5.20 11.23
CA ALA A 290 -3.02 3.99 12.04
C ALA A 290 -2.03 4.15 13.22
N GLY A 291 -1.21 5.20 13.21
CA GLY A 291 -0.31 5.53 14.31
C GLY A 291 -0.96 6.31 15.46
N ILE A 292 -2.19 6.84 15.28
CA ILE A 292 -2.87 7.65 16.31
C ILE A 292 -3.38 6.75 17.43
N PRO A 293 -2.90 6.84 18.69
CA PRO A 293 -3.30 5.92 19.75
C PRO A 293 -4.82 5.85 19.97
N LEU A 294 -5.31 4.66 20.31
CA LEU A 294 -6.70 4.46 20.71
C LEU A 294 -6.93 5.00 22.13
N LEU A 295 -8.02 5.74 22.31
CA LEU A 295 -8.60 6.05 23.62
C LEU A 295 -9.92 5.28 23.74
N GLY A 296 -9.85 4.09 24.33
CA GLY A 296 -10.95 3.12 24.29
C GLY A 296 -10.99 2.43 22.92
N ASP A 297 -12.10 2.58 22.22
CA ASP A 297 -12.37 2.04 20.87
C ASP A 297 -12.22 3.10 19.76
N HIS A 298 -11.84 4.33 20.10
CA HIS A 298 -11.72 5.43 19.15
C HIS A 298 -10.27 5.91 19.01
N ARG A 299 -9.86 6.20 17.77
CA ARG A 299 -8.77 7.14 17.53
C ARG A 299 -9.33 8.53 17.73
N VAL A 300 -8.65 9.34 18.53
CA VAL A 300 -9.11 10.69 18.87
C VAL A 300 -8.15 11.71 18.28
N VAL A 301 -8.69 12.60 17.46
CA VAL A 301 -7.97 13.73 16.87
C VAL A 301 -8.52 15.02 17.47
N VAL A 302 -7.64 15.79 18.09
CA VAL A 302 -7.96 17.11 18.64
C VAL A 302 -7.44 18.18 17.68
N LEU A 303 -8.35 19.03 17.24
CA LEU A 303 -8.10 20.17 16.38
C LEU A 303 -7.86 21.41 17.22
N ASP A 304 -6.69 22.02 17.01
CA ASP A 304 -6.31 23.31 17.58
C ASP A 304 -6.01 24.32 16.44
N PRO A 305 -6.11 25.64 16.69
CA PRO A 305 -5.67 26.65 15.74
C PRO A 305 -4.22 26.42 15.30
N PRO A 306 -3.87 26.71 14.04
CA PRO A 306 -2.52 26.52 13.54
C PRO A 306 -1.54 27.41 14.31
N ALA A 307 -0.48 26.82 14.88
CA ALA A 307 0.53 27.57 15.62
C ALA A 307 1.48 28.34 14.68
N TYR A 308 1.57 27.91 13.43
CA TYR A 308 2.36 28.49 12.35
C TYR A 308 1.79 28.03 11.01
N HIS A 309 2.14 28.74 9.93
CA HIS A 309 1.75 28.33 8.58
C HIS A 309 2.48 27.04 8.17
N ARG A 310 1.72 26.03 7.77
CA ARG A 310 2.23 24.76 7.24
C ARG A 310 1.71 24.54 5.83
N SER A 311 2.58 24.02 4.99
CA SER A 311 2.25 23.67 3.62
C SER A 311 2.93 22.39 3.16
N TRP A 312 2.32 21.71 2.20
CA TRP A 312 2.85 20.53 1.53
C TRP A 312 2.41 20.51 0.08
N ASN A 313 3.11 19.76 -0.78
CA ASN A 313 2.86 19.79 -2.21
C ASN A 313 1.94 18.66 -2.69
N LEU A 314 2.00 17.50 -2.04
CA LEU A 314 1.30 16.29 -2.47
C LEU A 314 0.00 16.10 -1.69
N GLY A 315 -1.12 15.94 -2.39
CA GLY A 315 -2.43 15.75 -1.73
C GLY A 315 -2.66 14.34 -1.18
N ARG A 316 -2.09 13.31 -1.82
CA ARG A 316 -2.20 11.90 -1.40
C ARG A 316 -0.99 11.10 -1.90
N SER A 317 -0.55 10.13 -1.11
CA SER A 317 0.59 9.25 -1.45
C SER A 317 0.20 8.09 -2.38
N TYR A 318 -1.08 7.69 -2.41
CA TYR A 318 -1.58 6.60 -3.27
C TYR A 318 -2.57 7.13 -4.32
N PRO A 319 -2.16 7.31 -5.58
CA PRO A 319 -2.95 8.04 -6.57
C PRO A 319 -4.30 7.43 -6.92
N LEU A 320 -4.43 6.11 -6.83
CA LEU A 320 -5.63 5.35 -7.20
C LEU A 320 -6.51 5.02 -5.99
N MET A 321 -6.06 5.32 -4.77
CA MET A 321 -6.84 5.09 -3.56
C MET A 321 -7.80 6.24 -3.32
N LEU A 322 -9.10 5.94 -3.40
CA LEU A 322 -10.16 6.91 -3.11
C LEU A 322 -10.43 6.94 -1.60
N PRO A 323 -10.28 8.10 -0.93
CA PRO A 323 -10.59 8.22 0.48
C PRO A 323 -12.09 8.40 0.73
N GLU A 324 -12.55 7.95 1.90
CA GLU A 324 -13.86 8.26 2.45
C GLU A 324 -13.67 8.98 3.79
N MET A 325 -14.41 10.06 4.02
CA MET A 325 -14.50 10.73 5.31
C MET A 325 -15.94 11.21 5.50
N VAL A 326 -16.66 10.54 6.40
CA VAL A 326 -18.09 10.78 6.62
C VAL A 326 -18.31 11.14 8.07
N VAL A 327 -18.92 12.29 8.33
CA VAL A 327 -19.46 12.61 9.66
C VAL A 327 -20.69 11.75 9.88
N THR A 328 -20.60 10.81 10.82
CA THR A 328 -21.71 9.92 11.18
C THR A 328 -22.60 10.55 12.22
N ARG A 329 -22.04 11.40 13.10
CA ARG A 329 -22.79 12.09 14.15
C ARG A 329 -22.07 13.36 14.62
N THR A 330 -22.83 14.43 14.86
CA THR A 330 -22.36 15.56 15.67
C THR A 330 -22.71 15.27 17.12
N LEU A 331 -21.73 15.30 18.03
CA LEU A 331 -21.98 14.97 19.42
C LEU A 331 -22.78 16.08 20.12
N PRO A 332 -23.76 15.72 20.96
CA PRO A 332 -24.35 16.63 21.94
C PRO A 332 -23.29 17.29 22.83
N GLY A 333 -23.58 18.50 23.32
CA GLY A 333 -22.60 19.31 24.05
C GLY A 333 -22.10 18.69 25.36
N ASP A 334 -22.93 17.91 26.05
CA ASP A 334 -22.58 17.15 27.25
C ASP A 334 -21.63 15.99 26.95
N GLU A 335 -21.91 15.20 25.90
CA GLU A 335 -21.01 14.16 25.41
C GLU A 335 -19.66 14.74 24.94
N ALA A 336 -19.70 15.84 24.17
CA ALA A 336 -18.49 16.52 23.70
C ALA A 336 -17.65 17.04 24.88
N ALA A 337 -18.29 17.58 25.92
CA ALA A 337 -17.63 18.01 27.14
C ALA A 337 -17.02 16.84 27.94
N GLU A 338 -17.63 15.66 27.89
CA GLU A 338 -17.05 14.45 28.50
C GLU A 338 -15.77 14.02 27.79
N TRP A 339 -15.78 13.99 26.46
CA TRP A 339 -14.57 13.74 25.69
C TRP A 339 -13.50 14.81 25.92
N ALA A 340 -13.89 16.08 26.00
CA ALA A 340 -12.97 17.18 26.30
C ALA A 340 -12.24 17.00 27.65
N ARG A 341 -12.89 16.39 28.66
CA ARG A 341 -12.26 16.09 29.96
C ARG A 341 -11.25 14.94 29.90
N ARG A 342 -11.33 14.09 28.88
CA ARG A 342 -10.45 12.92 28.70
C ARG A 342 -9.22 13.22 27.86
N VAL A 343 -9.18 14.35 27.15
CA VAL A 343 -8.03 14.74 26.32
C VAL A 343 -7.09 15.67 27.08
N ALA A 344 -5.79 15.47 26.90
CA ALA A 344 -4.77 16.31 27.50
C ALA A 344 -4.64 17.67 26.77
N PRO A 345 -4.05 18.69 27.42
CA PRO A 345 -3.58 19.89 26.71
C PRO A 345 -2.50 19.52 25.68
N PRO A 346 -2.33 20.31 24.61
CA PRO A 346 -1.30 20.04 23.61
C PRO A 346 0.09 20.16 24.23
N ALA A 347 0.99 19.22 23.93
CA ALA A 347 2.38 19.30 24.34
C ALA A 347 3.06 20.54 23.70
N HIS A 348 3.94 21.20 24.46
CA HIS A 348 4.73 22.32 23.95
C HIS A 348 5.56 21.90 22.73
N PHE A 349 5.59 22.75 21.71
CA PHE A 349 6.35 22.53 20.48
C PHE A 349 7.84 22.34 20.82
N GLY A 350 8.38 21.14 20.64
CA GLY A 350 9.76 20.81 21.00
C GLY A 350 10.04 19.37 21.47
N GLY A 351 9.01 18.53 21.64
CA GLY A 351 9.20 17.08 21.85
C GLY A 351 9.51 16.39 20.52
N SER A 352 10.68 15.76 20.42
CA SER A 352 11.12 14.99 19.26
C SER A 352 10.09 13.93 18.84
N ALA A 353 9.90 13.76 17.54
CA ALA A 353 9.15 12.62 17.00
C ALA A 353 9.83 11.31 17.44
N PRO A 354 9.06 10.25 17.82
CA PRO A 354 9.64 8.92 17.93
C PRO A 354 10.09 8.46 16.54
N ALA A 355 11.30 7.92 16.48
CA ALA A 355 11.95 7.39 15.27
C ALA A 355 11.24 6.14 14.73
#